data_AF-A0A523UV05-F1
#
_entry.id   AF-A0A523UV05-F1
#
_cell.length_a   1.000
_cell.length_b   1.000
_cell.length_c   1.000
_cell.angle_alpha   90.00
_cell.angle_beta   90.00
_cell.angle_gamma   90.00
#
_symmetry.space_group_name_H-M   'P 1'
#
loop_
_entity.id
_entity.type
_entity.pdbx_description
1 polymer ?
#
loop_
_entity_poly.entity_id
_entity_poly.type
_entity_poly.pdbx_seq_one_letter_code
_entity_poly.pdbx_strand_id
1 'polypeptide(L)'
;MKNPLIIGLVIAVVGLGLKVLLDKFRKRISLVSYTVWHRSLGTSRDDPLWGPLKLTYRDMQIESLFLSSVSIVNESNQDMSRMELNIGCDSDSTIFTSHAWKKGSLGELSLTKKCQDILSMQKPEEWEYILRRRDYELKVFNRREEVEIWMVVNNLKAIQPVITVNSDHPGVKVAHKVVPPLLLGEPIVQSSIVGMIFTVLVCIPIIKFLEHKTVAVFLAAFLGLFAFFPGLLLKKVWKAVVRLLG
;
A
#
# COMPACT_ATOMS: atom_id res chain seq x y z
N MET A 1 -39.96 -1.64 38.48
CA MET A 1 -38.49 -1.56 38.34
C MET A 1 -38.09 -2.26 37.05
N LYS A 2 -37.58 -1.53 36.03
CA LYS A 2 -37.04 -2.16 34.81
C LYS A 2 -35.69 -2.79 35.18
N ASN A 3 -35.55 -4.09 35.01
CA ASN A 3 -34.32 -4.80 35.36
C ASN A 3 -33.20 -4.38 34.38
N PRO A 4 -32.16 -3.65 34.81
CA PRO A 4 -31.12 -3.11 33.93
C PRO A 4 -30.39 -4.20 33.14
N LEU A 5 -30.37 -5.43 33.66
CA LEU A 5 -29.83 -6.60 32.99
C LEU A 5 -30.59 -6.97 31.70
N ILE A 6 -31.92 -6.87 31.70
CA ILE A 6 -32.74 -7.18 30.52
C ILE A 6 -32.48 -6.14 29.42
N ILE A 7 -32.38 -4.86 29.81
CA ILE A 7 -32.07 -3.77 28.86
C ILE A 7 -30.67 -3.96 28.26
N GLY A 8 -29.67 -4.28 29.09
CA GLY A 8 -28.32 -4.58 28.63
C GLY A 8 -28.26 -5.76 27.67
N LEU A 9 -29.00 -6.84 27.96
CA LEU A 9 -29.07 -8.02 27.09
C LEU A 9 -29.70 -7.69 25.73
N VAL A 10 -30.80 -6.94 25.70
CA VAL A 10 -31.47 -6.54 24.45
C VAL A 10 -30.54 -5.69 23.59
N ILE A 11 -29.84 -4.71 24.19
CA ILE A 11 -28.87 -3.86 23.47
C ILE A 11 -27.72 -4.71 22.90
N ALA A 12 -27.21 -5.68 23.67
CA ALA A 12 -26.14 -6.56 23.21
C ALA A 12 -26.57 -7.43 22.02
N VAL A 13 -27.78 -8.01 22.06
CA VAL A 13 -28.33 -8.83 20.95
C VAL A 13 -28.56 -7.97 19.69
N VAL A 14 -29.14 -6.78 19.85
CA VAL A 14 -29.34 -5.85 18.73
C VAL A 14 -27.99 -5.41 18.14
N GLY A 15 -27.02 -5.07 18.98
CA GLY A 15 -25.67 -4.70 18.56
C GLY A 15 -24.96 -5.81 17.81
N LEU A 16 -25.09 -7.06 18.28
CA LEU A 16 -24.56 -8.24 17.58
C LEU A 16 -25.22 -8.44 16.21
N GLY A 17 -26.55 -8.33 16.15
CA GLY A 17 -27.31 -8.41 14.90
C GLY A 17 -26.88 -7.36 13.87
N LEU A 18 -26.73 -6.10 14.31
CA LEU A 18 -26.28 -5.00 13.46
C LEU A 18 -24.86 -5.22 12.94
N LYS A 19 -23.94 -5.70 13.80
CA LYS A 19 -22.58 -6.04 13.40
C LYS A 19 -22.54 -7.12 12.32
N VAL A 20 -23.32 -8.20 12.47
CA VAL A 20 -23.40 -9.28 11.47
C VAL A 20 -23.93 -8.76 10.13
N LEU A 21 -24.94 -7.87 10.15
CA LEU A 21 -25.47 -7.22 8.97
C LEU A 21 -24.43 -6.34 8.26
N LEU A 22 -23.70 -5.52 9.02
CA LEU A 22 -22.61 -4.68 8.52
C LEU A 22 -21.47 -5.51 7.94
N ASP A 23 -21.08 -6.59 8.61
CA ASP A 23 -20.04 -7.50 8.13
C ASP A 23 -20.45 -8.20 6.83
N LYS A 24 -21.72 -8.60 6.70
CA LYS A 24 -22.26 -9.18 5.46
C LYS A 24 -22.28 -8.17 4.32
N PHE A 25 -22.62 -6.91 4.61
CA PHE A 25 -22.58 -5.84 3.62
C PHE A 25 -21.14 -5.53 3.19
N ARG A 26 -20.21 -5.42 4.14
CA ARG A 26 -18.78 -5.19 3.87
C ARG A 26 -18.16 -6.31 3.03
N LYS A 27 -18.58 -7.57 3.24
CA LYS A 27 -18.14 -8.73 2.45
C LYS A 27 -18.61 -8.72 0.99
N ARG A 28 -19.58 -7.88 0.61
CA ARG A 28 -20.03 -7.75 -0.79
C ARG A 28 -19.08 -6.92 -1.66
N ILE A 29 -18.25 -6.08 -1.05
CA ILE A 29 -17.28 -5.25 -1.78
C ILE A 29 -15.94 -5.96 -1.74
N SER A 30 -15.47 -6.39 -2.90
CA SER A 30 -14.14 -6.95 -3.05
C SER A 30 -13.12 -5.82 -2.99
N LEU A 31 -12.19 -5.89 -2.04
CA LEU A 31 -11.13 -4.90 -1.89
C LEU A 31 -9.88 -5.38 -2.61
N VAL A 32 -9.41 -4.57 -3.55
CA VAL A 32 -8.11 -4.72 -4.18
C VAL A 32 -7.26 -3.56 -3.70
N SER A 33 -6.15 -3.85 -3.02
CA SER A 33 -5.23 -2.81 -2.61
C SER A 33 -4.09 -2.72 -3.61
N TYR A 34 -3.57 -1.52 -3.89
CA TYR A 34 -2.34 -1.37 -4.63
C TYR A 34 -1.34 -0.47 -3.90
N THR A 35 -0.07 -0.73 -4.14
CA THR A 35 1.05 0.07 -3.66
C THR A 35 1.90 0.46 -4.86
N VAL A 36 2.43 1.68 -4.85
CA VAL A 36 3.30 2.18 -5.90
C VAL A 36 4.67 2.48 -5.30
N TRP A 37 5.71 2.00 -5.97
CA TRP A 37 7.09 2.29 -5.64
C TRP A 37 7.79 2.87 -6.86
N HIS A 38 8.69 3.83 -6.64
CA HIS A 38 9.43 4.49 -7.70
C HIS A 38 10.91 4.53 -7.38
N ARG A 39 11.73 4.35 -8.42
CA ARG A 39 13.17 4.55 -8.39
C ARG A 39 13.57 5.45 -9.54
N SER A 40 14.20 6.58 -9.23
CA SER A 40 14.82 7.41 -10.27
C SER A 40 15.98 6.62 -10.90
N LEU A 41 15.97 6.52 -12.23
CA LEU A 41 17.06 5.96 -13.04
C LEU A 41 18.01 7.07 -13.50
N GLY A 42 17.50 8.31 -13.65
CA GLY A 42 18.29 9.46 -14.04
C GLY A 42 17.42 10.69 -14.28
N THR A 43 18.06 11.85 -14.22
CA THR A 43 17.47 13.16 -14.51
C THR A 43 18.47 13.94 -15.37
N SER A 44 18.00 14.54 -16.45
CA SER A 44 18.80 15.48 -17.24
C SER A 44 19.08 16.71 -16.39
N ARG A 45 20.35 17.09 -16.27
CA ARG A 45 20.76 18.23 -15.45
C ARG A 45 22.04 18.83 -15.99
N ASP A 46 22.09 20.15 -16.03
CA ASP A 46 23.34 20.89 -16.20
C ASP A 46 24.00 21.04 -14.84
N ASP A 47 25.07 20.28 -14.61
CA ASP A 47 25.84 20.34 -13.38
C ASP A 47 27.15 21.13 -13.60
N PRO A 48 27.46 22.15 -12.77
CA PRO A 48 28.69 22.93 -12.92
C PRO A 48 29.99 22.11 -12.82
N LEU A 49 29.98 20.98 -12.10
CA LEU A 49 31.14 20.12 -11.90
C LEU A 49 31.26 19.06 -12.99
N TRP A 50 30.14 18.49 -13.43
CA TRP A 50 30.13 17.34 -14.35
C TRP A 50 29.77 17.70 -15.81
N GLY A 51 29.34 18.94 -16.05
CA GLY A 51 28.84 19.39 -17.33
C GLY A 51 27.38 18.97 -17.59
N PRO A 52 26.89 19.14 -18.84
CA PRO A 52 25.51 18.82 -19.19
C PRO A 52 25.29 17.30 -19.26
N LEU A 53 24.50 16.77 -18.33
CA LEU A 53 24.02 15.39 -18.38
C LEU A 53 22.69 15.35 -19.14
N LYS A 54 22.70 14.77 -20.34
CA LYS A 54 21.49 14.58 -21.16
C LYS A 54 21.07 13.12 -21.15
N LEU A 55 19.85 12.86 -20.72
CA LEU A 55 19.24 11.54 -20.78
C LEU A 55 18.48 11.39 -22.11
N THR A 56 18.73 10.29 -22.81
CA THR A 56 18.08 9.99 -24.09
C THR A 56 17.36 8.64 -24.04
N TYR A 57 16.16 8.58 -24.60
CA TYR A 57 15.41 7.33 -24.81
C TYR A 57 14.99 7.23 -26.27
N ARG A 58 15.54 6.24 -27.00
CA ARG A 58 15.35 6.08 -28.45
C ARG A 58 15.62 7.39 -29.21
N ASP A 59 16.79 7.96 -28.97
CA ASP A 59 17.27 9.22 -29.59
C ASP A 59 16.45 10.49 -29.23
N MET A 60 15.40 10.38 -28.41
CA MET A 60 14.68 11.53 -27.87
C MET A 60 15.29 11.96 -26.54
N GLN A 61 15.59 13.25 -26.40
CA GLN A 61 16.01 13.82 -25.11
C GLN A 61 14.82 13.82 -24.15
N ILE A 62 15.04 13.33 -22.92
CA ILE A 62 14.03 13.25 -21.87
C ILE A 62 14.52 13.92 -20.59
N GLU A 63 13.60 14.46 -19.80
CA GLU A 63 13.95 15.21 -18.58
C GLU A 63 14.25 14.28 -17.42
N SER A 64 13.49 13.20 -17.27
CA SER A 64 13.71 12.24 -16.19
C SER A 64 13.26 10.85 -16.57
N LEU A 65 13.78 9.85 -15.88
CA LEU A 65 13.36 8.47 -16.08
C LEU A 65 13.22 7.79 -14.73
N PHE A 66 12.05 7.19 -14.52
CA PHE A 66 11.69 6.47 -13.32
C PHE A 66 11.36 5.03 -13.67
N LEU A 67 11.91 4.10 -12.91
CA LEU A 67 11.41 2.74 -12.83
C LEU A 67 10.33 2.69 -11.76
N SER A 68 9.10 2.47 -12.16
CA SER A 68 7.96 2.41 -11.25
C SER A 68 7.45 0.97 -11.17
N SER A 69 7.19 0.49 -9.96
CA SER A 69 6.57 -0.82 -9.70
C SER A 69 5.24 -0.60 -9.01
N VAL A 70 4.20 -1.27 -9.49
CA VAL A 70 2.87 -1.29 -8.90
C VAL A 70 2.57 -2.71 -8.44
N SER A 71 2.46 -2.91 -7.13
CA SER A 71 2.03 -4.18 -6.55
C SER A 71 0.55 -4.09 -6.18
N ILE A 72 -0.25 -4.99 -6.75
CA ILE A 72 -1.70 -5.06 -6.63
C ILE A 72 -2.05 -6.38 -5.95
N VAL A 73 -2.77 -6.32 -4.83
CA VAL A 73 -3.09 -7.49 -4.00
C VAL A 73 -4.60 -7.63 -3.87
N ASN A 74 -5.11 -8.83 -4.09
CA ASN A 74 -6.48 -9.18 -3.74
C ASN A 74 -6.59 -9.40 -2.22
N GLU A 75 -6.99 -8.35 -1.49
CA GLU A 75 -7.23 -8.44 -0.04
C GLU A 75 -8.60 -9.06 0.30
N SER A 76 -9.44 -9.32 -0.71
CA SER A 76 -10.75 -9.92 -0.50
C SER A 76 -10.65 -11.43 -0.25
N ASN A 77 -11.70 -11.98 0.36
CA ASN A 77 -11.88 -13.42 0.54
C ASN A 77 -12.64 -14.06 -0.64
N GLN A 78 -12.67 -13.41 -1.79
CA GLN A 78 -13.34 -13.91 -2.99
C GLN A 78 -12.37 -13.91 -4.16
N ASP A 79 -12.54 -14.89 -5.05
CA ASP A 79 -11.79 -14.96 -6.29
C ASP A 79 -12.54 -14.12 -7.32
N MET A 80 -11.83 -13.28 -8.06
CA MET A 80 -12.40 -12.44 -9.11
C MET A 80 -12.08 -13.03 -10.48
N SER A 81 -12.97 -12.85 -11.45
CA SER A 81 -12.78 -13.35 -12.81
C SER A 81 -13.00 -12.24 -13.82
N ARG A 82 -12.21 -12.22 -14.89
CA ARG A 82 -12.30 -11.21 -15.97
C ARG A 82 -12.22 -9.78 -15.43
N MET A 83 -11.26 -9.55 -14.57
CA MET A 83 -11.00 -8.22 -14.03
C MET A 83 -10.10 -7.46 -14.99
N GLU A 84 -10.47 -6.22 -15.32
CA GLU A 84 -9.60 -5.31 -16.03
C GLU A 84 -8.94 -4.37 -15.02
N LEU A 85 -7.62 -4.23 -15.12
CA LEU A 85 -6.83 -3.29 -14.33
C LEU A 85 -6.39 -2.15 -15.24
N ASN A 86 -6.73 -0.93 -14.85
CA ASN A 86 -6.41 0.27 -15.60
C ASN A 86 -5.34 1.05 -14.85
N ILE A 87 -4.14 1.10 -15.41
CA ILE A 87 -2.97 1.73 -14.80
C ILE A 87 -2.75 3.03 -15.58
N GLY A 88 -2.93 4.16 -14.90
CA GLY A 88 -2.76 5.49 -15.50
C GLY A 88 -1.62 6.27 -14.83
N CYS A 89 -1.00 7.18 -15.56
CA CYS A 89 -0.12 8.21 -15.00
C CYS A 89 -0.73 9.61 -15.12
N ASP A 90 -0.16 10.57 -14.39
CA ASP A 90 -0.51 11.99 -14.50
C ASP A 90 -0.17 12.59 -15.88
N SER A 91 -0.67 13.80 -16.14
CA SER A 91 -0.54 14.49 -17.43
C SER A 91 0.89 14.85 -17.80
N ASP A 92 1.76 15.05 -16.80
CA ASP A 92 3.17 15.39 -16.99
C ASP A 92 4.05 14.14 -17.14
N SER A 93 3.45 12.95 -17.12
CA SER A 93 4.15 11.67 -17.19
C SER A 93 3.82 10.89 -18.47
N THR A 94 4.73 10.02 -18.86
CA THR A 94 4.60 9.15 -20.04
C THR A 94 5.16 7.77 -19.74
N ILE A 95 4.35 6.73 -19.97
CA ILE A 95 4.70 5.32 -19.82
C ILE A 95 5.29 4.81 -21.13
N PHE A 96 6.60 4.58 -21.15
CA PHE A 96 7.30 4.07 -22.34
C PHE A 96 7.13 2.57 -22.54
N THR A 97 7.34 1.80 -21.47
CA THR A 97 7.14 0.35 -21.47
C THR A 97 6.54 -0.09 -20.15
N SER A 98 5.82 -1.21 -20.18
CA SER A 98 5.14 -1.76 -19.02
C SER A 98 4.98 -3.27 -19.16
N HIS A 99 5.40 -4.00 -18.14
CA HIS A 99 5.32 -5.45 -18.06
C HIS A 99 4.60 -5.84 -16.78
N ALA A 100 3.73 -6.84 -16.84
CA ALA A 100 2.90 -7.23 -15.72
C ALA A 100 2.90 -8.74 -15.52
N TRP A 101 3.03 -9.21 -14.28
CA TRP A 101 3.02 -10.63 -13.96
C TRP A 101 2.27 -10.92 -12.67
N LYS A 102 1.75 -12.13 -12.57
CA LYS A 102 1.32 -12.68 -11.28
C LYS A 102 2.53 -13.17 -10.52
N LYS A 103 2.62 -12.82 -9.24
CA LYS A 103 3.72 -13.25 -8.38
C LYS A 103 3.73 -14.79 -8.28
N GLY A 104 4.85 -15.40 -8.65
CA GLY A 104 4.98 -16.86 -8.71
C GLY A 104 4.48 -17.51 -10.01
N SER A 105 3.99 -16.73 -10.98
CA SER A 105 3.71 -17.19 -12.35
C SER A 105 4.84 -16.76 -13.29
N LEU A 106 5.10 -17.58 -14.31
CA LEU A 106 6.01 -17.23 -15.41
C LEU A 106 5.31 -16.48 -16.55
N GLY A 107 3.97 -16.52 -16.59
CA GLY A 107 3.18 -15.90 -17.65
C GLY A 107 2.98 -14.40 -17.41
N GLU A 108 3.34 -13.59 -18.40
CA GLU A 108 3.01 -12.16 -18.46
C GLU A 108 1.49 -11.98 -18.63
N LEU A 109 0.94 -10.95 -18.00
CA LEU A 109 -0.45 -10.56 -18.18
C LEU A 109 -0.60 -9.87 -19.53
N SER A 110 -1.61 -10.29 -20.29
CA SER A 110 -1.94 -9.68 -21.56
C SER A 110 -2.59 -8.31 -21.34
N LEU A 111 -2.20 -7.35 -22.17
CA LEU A 111 -2.97 -6.12 -22.33
C LEU A 111 -4.38 -6.45 -22.82
N THR A 112 -5.35 -5.57 -22.53
CA THR A 112 -6.70 -5.70 -23.10
C THR A 112 -6.64 -5.60 -24.63
N LYS A 113 -7.63 -6.23 -25.31
CA LYS A 113 -7.73 -6.19 -26.78
C LYS A 113 -7.68 -4.76 -27.31
N LYS A 114 -8.40 -3.83 -26.66
CA LYS A 114 -8.37 -2.41 -27.01
C LYS A 114 -6.95 -1.84 -27.04
N CYS A 115 -6.14 -2.10 -26.01
CA CYS A 115 -4.74 -1.64 -25.99
C CYS A 115 -3.89 -2.31 -27.10
N GLN A 116 -4.10 -3.61 -27.34
CA GLN A 116 -3.38 -4.34 -28.40
C GLN A 116 -3.75 -3.85 -29.81
N ASP A 117 -5.03 -3.55 -30.04
CA ASP A 117 -5.54 -3.02 -31.30
C ASP A 117 -4.93 -1.64 -31.59
N ILE A 118 -4.87 -0.75 -30.60
CA ILE A 118 -4.23 0.57 -30.76
C ILE A 118 -2.74 0.44 -31.07
N LEU A 119 -2.05 -0.44 -30.35
CA LEU A 119 -0.62 -0.69 -30.56
C LEU A 119 -0.33 -1.28 -31.95
N SER A 120 -1.21 -2.12 -32.48
CA SER A 120 -1.05 -2.76 -33.80
C SER A 120 -1.45 -1.85 -34.96
N MET A 121 -2.48 -1.01 -34.81
CA MET A 121 -2.95 -0.10 -35.85
C MET A 121 -2.05 1.14 -36.02
N GLN A 122 -1.16 1.44 -35.06
CA GLN A 122 -0.27 2.60 -35.07
C GLN A 122 -0.99 3.94 -35.35
N LYS A 123 -2.21 4.10 -34.84
CA LYS A 123 -2.99 5.33 -35.00
C LYS A 123 -2.42 6.45 -34.13
N PRO A 124 -1.93 7.57 -34.71
CA PRO A 124 -1.35 8.66 -33.94
C PRO A 124 -2.35 9.31 -32.98
N GLU A 125 -3.64 9.40 -33.35
CA GLU A 125 -4.67 10.02 -32.51
C GLU A 125 -4.92 9.29 -31.18
N GLU A 126 -4.63 7.98 -31.11
CA GLU A 126 -4.83 7.16 -29.91
C GLU A 126 -3.52 6.92 -29.14
N TRP A 127 -2.41 7.50 -29.61
CA TRP A 127 -1.10 7.33 -29.00
C TRP A 127 -1.04 7.92 -27.59
N GLU A 128 -1.72 9.05 -27.35
CA GLU A 128 -1.78 9.66 -26.02
C GLU A 128 -2.42 8.73 -24.98
N TYR A 129 -3.45 7.96 -25.39
CA TYR A 129 -4.08 6.96 -24.54
C TYR A 129 -3.07 5.92 -24.09
N ILE A 130 -2.31 5.36 -25.04
CA ILE A 130 -1.27 4.38 -24.78
C ILE A 130 -0.15 5.02 -23.94
N LEU A 131 0.31 6.22 -24.23
CA LEU A 131 1.38 6.83 -23.47
C LEU A 131 1.02 7.12 -22.00
N ARG A 132 -0.27 7.26 -21.67
CA ARG A 132 -0.71 7.59 -20.31
C ARG A 132 -1.42 6.46 -19.58
N ARG A 133 -1.89 5.43 -20.29
CA ARG A 133 -2.71 4.37 -19.73
C ARG A 133 -2.32 2.99 -20.29
N ARG A 134 -2.32 2.01 -19.39
CA ARG A 134 -2.11 0.58 -19.67
C ARG A 134 -3.24 -0.20 -19.05
N ASP A 135 -4.00 -0.90 -19.88
CA ASP A 135 -5.08 -1.76 -19.40
C ASP A 135 -4.66 -3.22 -19.52
N TYR A 136 -4.71 -3.96 -18.41
CA TYR A 136 -4.36 -5.38 -18.33
C TYR A 136 -5.60 -6.22 -18.05
N GLU A 137 -5.71 -7.37 -18.72
CA GLU A 137 -6.78 -8.34 -18.49
C GLU A 137 -6.32 -9.44 -17.53
N LEU A 138 -7.01 -9.56 -16.39
CA LEU A 138 -6.87 -10.64 -15.43
C LEU A 138 -8.02 -11.64 -15.59
N LYS A 139 -7.72 -12.78 -16.21
CA LYS A 139 -8.72 -13.87 -16.37
C LYS A 139 -9.28 -14.36 -15.04
N VAL A 140 -8.39 -14.57 -14.06
CA VAL A 140 -8.71 -14.96 -12.68
C VAL A 140 -7.76 -14.22 -11.77
N PHE A 141 -8.27 -13.68 -10.66
CA PHE A 141 -7.48 -13.05 -9.61
C PHE A 141 -7.88 -13.65 -8.25
N ASN A 142 -7.11 -14.64 -7.82
CA ASN A 142 -7.41 -15.47 -6.65
C ASN A 142 -7.19 -14.70 -5.34
N ARG A 143 -7.77 -15.20 -4.25
CA ARG A 143 -7.56 -14.65 -2.90
C ARG A 143 -6.09 -14.55 -2.54
N ARG A 144 -5.68 -13.38 -2.04
CA ARG A 144 -4.29 -13.06 -1.65
C ARG A 144 -3.28 -13.20 -2.79
N GLU A 145 -3.73 -13.37 -4.03
CA GLU A 145 -2.85 -13.30 -5.18
C GLU A 145 -2.33 -11.86 -5.33
N GLU A 146 -1.10 -11.75 -5.80
CA GLU A 146 -0.42 -10.49 -6.02
C GLU A 146 -0.03 -10.39 -7.49
N VAL A 147 -0.30 -9.25 -8.09
CA VAL A 147 0.11 -8.86 -9.43
C VAL A 147 1.10 -7.72 -9.31
N GLU A 148 2.19 -7.82 -10.04
CA GLU A 148 3.25 -6.83 -10.03
C GLU A 148 3.42 -6.28 -11.45
N ILE A 149 3.43 -4.96 -11.57
CA ILE A 149 3.51 -4.26 -12.85
C ILE A 149 4.70 -3.31 -12.80
N TRP A 150 5.68 -3.54 -13.67
CA TRP A 150 6.86 -2.70 -13.80
C TRP A 150 6.75 -1.82 -15.01
N MET A 151 7.06 -0.54 -14.84
CA MET A 151 6.92 0.47 -15.86
C MET A 151 8.13 1.38 -15.90
N VAL A 152 8.52 1.76 -17.11
CA VAL A 152 9.48 2.85 -17.33
C VAL A 152 8.68 4.09 -17.66
N VAL A 153 8.81 5.10 -16.81
CA VAL A 153 8.02 6.33 -16.84
C VAL A 153 8.94 7.53 -16.95
N ASN A 154 8.71 8.39 -17.93
CA ASN A 154 9.31 9.73 -17.98
C ASN A 154 8.36 10.74 -17.34
N ASN A 155 8.92 11.73 -16.65
CA ASN A 155 8.18 12.89 -16.17
C ASN A 155 8.84 14.18 -16.68
N LEU A 156 8.04 15.04 -17.30
CA LEU A 156 8.49 16.27 -17.95
C LEU A 156 9.01 17.34 -16.97
N LYS A 157 8.66 17.24 -15.69
CA LYS A 157 9.05 18.20 -14.64
C LYS A 157 10.15 17.66 -13.73
N ALA A 158 10.72 16.50 -14.05
CA ALA A 158 11.68 15.79 -13.21
C ALA A 158 11.20 15.51 -11.77
N ILE A 159 9.87 15.45 -11.57
CA ILE A 159 9.26 15.06 -10.30
C ILE A 159 8.83 13.59 -10.35
N GLN A 160 8.65 12.99 -9.17
CA GLN A 160 8.16 11.62 -9.07
C GLN A 160 6.78 11.51 -9.74
N PRO A 161 6.58 10.56 -10.67
CA PRO A 161 5.31 10.43 -11.39
C PRO A 161 4.20 9.94 -10.47
N VAL A 162 2.96 10.39 -10.72
CA VAL A 162 1.80 9.93 -9.97
C VAL A 162 1.12 8.82 -10.77
N ILE A 163 1.20 7.60 -10.27
CA ILE A 163 0.59 6.43 -10.89
C ILE A 163 -0.67 6.06 -10.13
N THR A 164 -1.75 5.82 -10.87
CA THR A 164 -3.05 5.44 -10.34
C THR A 164 -3.47 4.09 -10.91
N VAL A 165 -4.17 3.31 -10.10
CA VAL A 165 -4.76 2.03 -10.50
C VAL A 165 -6.25 2.11 -10.27
N ASN A 166 -7.01 1.79 -11.31
CA ASN A 166 -8.46 1.68 -11.29
C ASN A 166 -8.89 0.31 -11.81
N SER A 167 -10.15 -0.03 -11.61
CA SER A 167 -10.78 -1.21 -12.21
C SER A 167 -12.23 -0.92 -12.51
N ASP A 168 -12.68 -1.36 -13.68
CA ASP A 168 -14.07 -1.26 -14.12
C ASP A 168 -14.93 -2.46 -13.66
N HIS A 169 -14.35 -3.40 -12.90
CA HIS A 169 -15.07 -4.59 -12.45
C HIS A 169 -16.15 -4.24 -11.39
N PRO A 170 -17.42 -4.67 -11.56
CA PRO A 170 -18.48 -4.35 -10.63
C PRO A 170 -18.22 -4.92 -9.25
N GLY A 171 -18.48 -4.11 -8.21
CA GLY A 171 -18.30 -4.51 -6.81
C GLY A 171 -16.84 -4.58 -6.34
N VAL A 172 -15.87 -4.20 -7.17
CA VAL A 172 -14.47 -4.11 -6.79
C VAL A 172 -14.12 -2.67 -6.42
N LYS A 173 -13.57 -2.48 -5.22
CA LYS A 173 -12.98 -1.21 -4.80
C LYS A 173 -11.47 -1.33 -4.87
N VAL A 174 -10.85 -0.50 -5.70
CA VAL A 174 -9.40 -0.35 -5.73
C VAL A 174 -8.98 0.71 -4.71
N ALA A 175 -8.05 0.39 -3.81
CA ALA A 175 -7.59 1.28 -2.75
C ALA A 175 -6.07 1.42 -2.77
N HIS A 176 -5.59 2.66 -2.85
CA HIS A 176 -4.16 2.93 -2.68
C HIS A 176 -3.76 2.71 -1.22
N LYS A 177 -2.71 1.91 -1.00
CA LYS A 177 -2.18 1.60 0.31
C LYS A 177 -0.75 2.14 0.40
N VAL A 178 -0.55 3.10 1.28
CA VAL A 178 0.80 3.58 1.58
C VAL A 178 1.51 2.51 2.39
N VAL A 179 2.68 2.06 1.93
CA VAL A 179 3.50 1.11 2.69
C VAL A 179 3.94 1.82 3.97
N PRO A 180 3.50 1.38 5.17
CA PRO A 180 3.89 2.03 6.39
C PRO A 180 5.40 1.85 6.58
N PRO A 181 6.12 2.88 7.09
CA PRO A 181 7.53 2.72 7.38
C PRO A 181 7.71 1.58 8.40
N LEU A 182 8.63 0.69 8.07
CA LEU A 182 8.97 -0.47 8.89
C LEU A 182 10.27 -0.17 9.66
N LEU A 183 10.28 -0.43 10.96
CA LEU A 183 11.49 -0.45 11.78
C LEU A 183 11.73 -1.89 12.24
N LEU A 184 12.89 -2.45 11.89
CA LEU A 184 13.24 -3.85 12.16
C LEU A 184 12.14 -4.86 11.74
N GLY A 185 11.46 -4.56 10.62
CA GLY A 185 10.39 -5.39 10.04
C GLY A 185 8.98 -5.17 10.60
N GLU A 186 8.77 -4.24 11.53
CA GLU A 186 7.46 -3.94 12.11
C GLU A 186 6.96 -2.54 11.75
N PRO A 187 5.65 -2.34 11.51
CA PRO A 187 5.09 -1.00 11.32
C PRO A 187 5.34 -0.12 12.55
N ILE A 188 5.95 1.05 12.33
CA ILE A 188 6.32 1.99 13.41
C ILE A 188 5.09 2.38 14.24
N VAL A 189 4.01 2.81 13.58
CA VAL A 189 2.79 3.31 14.25
C VAL A 189 2.20 2.27 15.21
N GLN A 190 2.06 1.02 14.78
CA GLN A 190 1.54 -0.05 15.63
C GLN A 190 2.46 -0.33 16.83
N SER A 191 3.77 -0.32 16.60
CA SER A 191 4.75 -0.57 17.66
C SER A 191 4.77 0.57 18.68
N SER A 192 4.62 1.82 18.23
CA SER A 192 4.49 3.00 19.09
C SER A 192 3.24 2.93 19.96
N ILE A 193 2.09 2.49 19.44
CA ILE A 193 0.85 2.35 20.22
C ILE A 193 1.02 1.30 21.33
N VAL A 194 1.52 0.11 21.00
CA VAL A 194 1.76 -0.96 22.00
C VAL A 194 2.77 -0.49 23.04
N GLY A 195 3.84 0.16 22.58
CA GLY A 195 4.88 0.72 23.42
C GLY A 195 4.38 1.81 24.38
N MET A 196 3.49 2.69 23.91
CA MET A 196 2.85 3.71 24.73
C MET A 196 1.98 3.09 25.82
N ILE A 197 1.13 2.11 25.48
CA ILE A 197 0.29 1.41 26.47
C ILE A 197 1.17 0.74 27.53
N PHE A 198 2.21 0.02 27.10
CA PHE A 198 3.15 -0.62 28.02
C PHE A 198 3.86 0.39 28.92
N THR A 199 4.33 1.51 28.36
CA THR A 199 5.01 2.56 29.11
C THR A 199 4.10 3.18 30.17
N VAL A 200 2.83 3.43 29.85
CA VAL A 200 1.84 3.92 30.83
C VAL A 200 1.66 2.91 31.97
N LEU A 201 1.55 1.62 31.65
CA LEU A 201 1.42 0.57 32.66
C LEU A 201 2.65 0.48 33.58
N VAL A 202 3.85 0.68 33.05
CA VAL A 202 5.12 0.67 33.80
C VAL A 202 5.32 1.97 34.60
N CYS A 203 4.82 3.11 34.14
CA CYS A 203 4.89 4.37 34.87
C CYS A 203 4.09 4.34 36.19
N ILE A 204 2.97 3.60 36.26
CA ILE A 204 2.15 3.48 37.48
C ILE A 204 2.97 2.98 38.69
N PRO A 205 3.67 1.83 38.63
CA PRO A 205 4.50 1.38 39.74
C PRO A 205 5.71 2.29 39.98
N ILE A 206 6.34 2.83 38.94
CA ILE A 206 7.46 3.78 39.11
C ILE A 206 7.05 4.95 40.00
N ILE A 207 5.91 5.58 39.71
CA ILE A 207 5.40 6.71 40.49
C ILE A 207 5.01 6.29 41.92
N LYS A 208 4.50 5.08 42.09
CA LYS A 208 4.05 4.57 43.39
C LYS A 208 5.20 4.16 44.32
N PHE A 209 6.29 3.61 43.77
CA PHE A 209 7.36 3.00 44.55
C PHE A 209 8.63 3.85 44.68
N LEU A 210 8.86 4.85 43.80
CA LEU A 210 9.99 5.77 43.95
C LEU A 210 9.67 6.90 44.93
N GLU A 211 10.42 6.97 46.02
CA GLU A 211 10.30 8.04 47.02
C GLU A 211 10.66 9.42 46.44
N HIS A 212 11.69 9.48 45.59
CA HIS A 212 12.14 10.71 44.94
C HIS A 212 11.32 11.04 43.70
N LYS A 213 10.32 11.91 43.87
CA LYS A 213 9.41 12.37 42.81
C LYS A 213 10.13 12.90 41.57
N THR A 214 11.22 13.66 41.74
CA THR A 214 11.99 14.21 40.62
C THR A 214 12.61 13.12 39.75
N VAL A 215 13.21 12.10 40.38
CA VAL A 215 13.80 10.95 39.67
C VAL A 215 12.72 10.16 38.94
N ALA A 216 11.55 9.95 39.58
CA ALA A 216 10.42 9.27 38.95
C ALA A 216 9.93 9.98 37.68
N VAL A 217 9.84 11.32 37.71
CA VAL A 217 9.44 12.12 36.55
C VAL A 217 10.45 12.01 35.42
N PHE A 218 11.76 12.13 35.71
CA PHE A 218 12.80 11.97 34.70
C PHE A 218 12.80 10.56 34.08
N LEU A 219 12.64 9.53 34.89
CA LEU A 219 12.59 8.14 34.42
C LEU A 219 11.34 7.90 33.54
N ALA A 220 10.18 8.41 33.96
CA ALA A 220 8.95 8.32 33.17
C ALA A 220 9.05 9.08 31.84
N ALA A 221 9.67 10.27 31.84
CA ALA A 221 9.91 11.04 30.62
C ALA A 221 10.87 10.31 29.67
N PHE A 222 11.94 9.72 30.22
CA PHE A 222 12.89 8.92 29.44
C PHE A 222 12.21 7.68 28.83
N LEU A 223 11.42 6.94 29.61
CA LEU A 223 10.64 5.80 29.10
C LEU A 223 9.63 6.23 28.02
N GLY A 224 8.99 7.40 28.18
CA GLY A 224 8.09 7.98 27.19
C GLY A 224 8.80 8.28 25.87
N LEU A 225 10.00 8.88 25.92
CA LEU A 225 10.80 9.20 24.74
C LEU A 225 11.18 7.94 23.95
N PHE A 226 11.44 6.85 24.66
CA PHE A 226 11.83 5.56 24.07
C PHE A 226 10.70 4.53 24.02
N ALA A 227 9.44 4.95 24.18
CA ALA A 227 8.29 4.04 24.31
C ALA A 227 8.13 3.09 23.12
N PHE A 228 8.60 3.47 21.93
CA PHE A 228 8.51 2.61 20.75
C PHE A 228 9.37 1.34 20.83
N PHE A 229 10.51 1.37 21.54
CA PHE A 229 11.41 0.22 21.69
C PHE A 229 10.78 -0.96 22.43
N PRO A 230 10.21 -0.80 23.65
CA PRO A 230 9.54 -1.90 24.33
C PRO A 230 8.33 -2.40 23.52
N GLY A 231 7.60 -1.53 22.83
CA GLY A 231 6.51 -1.94 21.94
C GLY A 231 6.97 -2.86 20.80
N LEU A 232 8.10 -2.54 20.18
CA LEU A 232 8.71 -3.36 19.14
C LEU A 232 9.18 -4.72 19.67
N LEU A 233 9.83 -4.75 20.84
CA LEU A 233 10.26 -5.98 21.50
C LEU A 233 9.07 -6.88 21.85
N LEU A 234 8.02 -6.33 22.46
CA LEU A 234 6.82 -7.07 22.82
C LEU A 234 6.14 -7.71 21.61
N LYS A 235 6.01 -6.97 20.49
CA LYS A 235 5.45 -7.52 19.25
C LYS A 235 6.29 -8.68 18.70
N LYS A 236 7.63 -8.57 18.75
CA LYS A 236 8.53 -9.63 18.29
C LYS A 236 8.44 -10.87 19.17
N VAL A 237 8.48 -10.71 20.49
CA VAL A 237 8.32 -11.82 21.45
C VAL A 237 6.96 -12.49 21.26
N TRP A 238 5.89 -11.71 21.14
CA TRP A 238 4.54 -12.25 20.90
C TRP A 238 4.47 -13.09 19.61
N LYS A 239 5.00 -12.57 18.49
CA LYS A 239 5.06 -13.33 17.22
C LYS A 239 5.89 -14.60 17.36
N ALA A 240 6.99 -14.56 18.10
CA ALA A 240 7.82 -15.74 18.34
C ALA A 240 7.06 -16.80 19.17
N VAL A 241 6.36 -16.40 20.23
CA VAL A 241 5.53 -17.29 21.05
C VAL A 241 4.41 -17.92 20.23
N VAL A 242 3.69 -17.13 19.42
CA VAL A 242 2.62 -17.66 18.54
C VAL A 242 3.15 -18.70 17.55
N ARG A 243 4.37 -18.52 17.02
CA ARG A 243 5.02 -19.51 16.13
C ARG A 243 5.48 -20.78 16.85
N LEU A 244 5.70 -20.74 18.16
CA LEU A 244 6.10 -21.91 18.95
C LEU A 244 4.87 -22.74 19.40
N LEU A 245 3.71 -22.11 19.50
CA LEU A 245 2.47 -22.74 19.97
C LEU A 245 1.58 -23.30 18.86
N GLY A 246 1.80 -22.91 17.60
CA GLY A 246 1.04 -23.38 16.44
C GLY A 246 1.96 -24.02 15.41
#